data_AF-A0A952RCR3-F1
#
_entry.id   AF-A0A952RCR3-F1
#
_cell.length_a   1.000
_cell.length_b   1.000
_cell.length_c   1.000
_cell.angle_alpha   90.00
_cell.angle_beta   90.00
_cell.angle_gamma   90.00
#
_symmetry.space_group_name_H-M   'P 1'
#
loop_
_entity.id
_entity.type
_entity.pdbx_description
1 polymer ?
#
loop_
_entity_poly.entity_id
_entity_poly.type
_entity_poly.pdbx_seq_one_letter_code
_entity_poly.pdbx_strand_id
1 'polypeptide(L)'
;MTRVHIEFQRVQTWLFAVPRLRAIVGANALLGKTLRVAMPELARQTGRGWAVAPGTEKYPAADTNDPLKDHDDPSADAKDGIVSRDGGHFEAQFECGAEVFVDAAGQLLRTSLPGLRFRVSIDGEPRTKSQVHLSTELPVLAPCEWTGRGLASAVVEQGDERPGVSLDVAQRHEAARRTEDGTAVDVASLLSAKTKLRKLDRAQELKELVGNGYLALIHADGNGVGSGLGKDKTDSERATFFHKNRVLLRRAVQQAIDAHCPDTGRAPLIPLMLGGDDLLLVARAEIALPFVVTLCAELEALQANSSGFKLTLGIGVVFAKHTIPIHRLHEVAEQLAASAKRRFRGLTEGEAKRSVVDWAVFSTAWVDDPEEVRRRDWLRGSSIELRVLSQRPVDVLGETQVESLQGLVRGAQQLARAPRSQLRYLVDQLPRGHALSELAFAELPQEAKGPLAEAGVREPWRRTANNGPWLTALLDLVEIAEIARLGRNTARADEEAAHV
;
A
#
# COMPACT_ATOMS: atom_id res chain seq x y z
N MET A 1 -20.72 19.54 -26.60
CA MET A 1 -19.61 19.47 -25.64
C MET A 1 -18.91 18.15 -25.89
N THR A 2 -17.58 18.16 -25.88
CA THR A 2 -16.74 16.99 -26.15
C THR A 2 -16.04 16.59 -24.87
N ARG A 3 -16.14 15.31 -24.47
CA ARG A 3 -15.52 14.77 -23.26
C ARG A 3 -14.16 14.18 -23.60
N VAL A 4 -13.14 14.63 -22.90
CA VAL A 4 -11.80 14.05 -22.98
C VAL A 4 -11.57 13.22 -21.72
N HIS A 5 -11.12 11.98 -21.92
CA HIS A 5 -10.70 11.08 -20.85
C HIS A 5 -9.25 10.65 -21.08
N ILE A 6 -8.41 10.84 -20.07
CA ILE A 6 -7.04 10.36 -20.05
C ILE A 6 -6.89 9.41 -18.86
N GLU A 7 -6.51 8.18 -19.15
CA GLU A 7 -6.31 7.10 -18.18
C GLU A 7 -4.82 6.76 -18.12
N PHE A 8 -4.21 6.84 -16.94
CA PHE A 8 -2.83 6.43 -16.73
C PHE A 8 -2.79 4.93 -16.45
N GLN A 9 -1.86 4.24 -17.11
CA GLN A 9 -1.77 2.79 -17.11
C GLN A 9 -0.43 2.34 -16.54
N ARG A 10 -0.44 1.23 -15.79
CA ARG A 10 0.76 0.65 -15.17
C ARG A 10 1.50 1.64 -14.27
N VAL A 11 0.75 2.44 -13.51
CA VAL A 11 1.29 3.47 -12.61
C VAL A 11 2.26 2.87 -11.60
N GLN A 12 1.90 1.73 -10.98
CA GLN A 12 2.76 1.04 -10.02
C GLN A 12 4.07 0.56 -10.66
N THR A 13 4.00 -0.07 -11.84
CA THR A 13 5.21 -0.47 -12.60
C THR A 13 6.12 0.73 -12.89
N TRP A 14 5.53 1.87 -13.26
CA TRP A 14 6.29 3.09 -13.53
C TRP A 14 6.88 3.69 -12.24
N LEU A 15 6.14 3.65 -11.13
CA LEU A 15 6.58 4.16 -9.83
C LEU A 15 7.86 3.43 -9.37
N PHE A 16 7.87 2.10 -9.48
CA PHE A 16 8.99 1.25 -9.04
C PHE A 16 10.08 1.02 -10.10
N ALA A 17 9.98 1.64 -11.29
CA ALA A 17 10.96 1.48 -12.36
C ALA A 17 12.39 1.88 -11.93
N VAL A 18 12.50 2.78 -10.93
CA VAL A 18 13.77 3.16 -10.31
C VAL A 18 13.80 2.55 -8.89
N PRO A 19 14.73 1.62 -8.59
CA PRO A 19 14.70 0.84 -7.35
C PRO A 19 15.31 1.60 -6.14
N ARG A 20 15.07 2.91 -6.04
CA ARG A 20 15.55 3.76 -4.94
C ARG A 20 14.37 4.43 -4.26
N LEU A 21 14.31 4.36 -2.92
CA LEU A 21 13.21 4.91 -2.12
C LEU A 21 12.93 6.37 -2.44
N ARG A 22 13.97 7.22 -2.45
CA ARG A 22 13.86 8.63 -2.83
C ARG A 22 13.27 8.83 -4.23
N ALA A 23 13.70 8.05 -5.22
CA ALA A 23 13.17 8.14 -6.59
C ALA A 23 11.72 7.67 -6.71
N ILE A 24 11.30 6.67 -5.92
CA ILE A 24 9.90 6.20 -5.84
C ILE A 24 9.00 7.32 -5.30
N VAL A 25 9.42 7.95 -4.20
CA VAL A 25 8.74 9.11 -3.63
C VAL A 25 8.64 10.24 -4.66
N GLY A 26 9.75 10.57 -5.31
CA GLY A 26 9.79 11.60 -6.34
C GLY A 26 8.90 11.31 -7.54
N ALA A 27 8.79 10.04 -7.94
CA ALA A 27 7.86 9.62 -8.97
C ALA A 27 6.40 9.86 -8.57
N ASN A 28 6.02 9.58 -7.31
CA ASN A 28 4.68 9.91 -6.80
C ASN A 28 4.44 11.43 -6.77
N ALA A 29 5.44 12.21 -6.36
CA ALA A 29 5.38 13.67 -6.37
C ALA A 29 5.19 14.24 -7.79
N LEU A 30 5.91 13.72 -8.79
CA LEU A 30 5.73 14.08 -10.20
C LEU A 30 4.34 13.72 -10.71
N LEU A 31 3.88 12.51 -10.41
CA LEU A 31 2.57 12.01 -10.80
C LEU A 31 1.46 12.91 -10.23
N GLY A 32 1.49 13.16 -8.93
CA GLY A 32 0.52 14.00 -8.24
C GLY A 32 0.52 15.43 -8.75
N LYS A 33 1.70 16.06 -8.91
CA LYS A 33 1.82 17.40 -9.49
C LYS A 33 1.25 17.47 -10.90
N THR A 34 1.60 16.50 -11.75
CA THR A 34 1.16 16.52 -13.15
C THR A 34 -0.36 16.34 -13.24
N LEU A 35 -0.91 15.36 -12.53
CA LEU A 35 -2.33 15.03 -12.60
C LEU A 35 -3.21 16.08 -11.90
N ARG A 36 -2.83 16.55 -10.71
CA ARG A 36 -3.69 17.44 -9.89
C ARG A 36 -3.47 18.93 -10.12
N VAL A 37 -2.32 19.33 -10.67
CA VAL A 37 -1.97 20.74 -10.87
C VAL A 37 -1.79 21.05 -12.36
N ALA A 38 -0.78 20.45 -13.00
CA ALA A 38 -0.40 20.85 -14.36
C ALA A 38 -1.49 20.56 -15.41
N MET A 39 -2.17 19.42 -15.32
CA MET A 39 -3.26 19.04 -16.22
C MET A 39 -4.50 19.96 -16.07
N PRO A 40 -5.03 20.19 -14.85
CA PRO A 40 -6.06 21.22 -14.61
C PRO A 40 -5.65 22.62 -15.07
N GLU A 41 -4.43 23.07 -14.77
CA GLU A 41 -3.93 24.37 -15.22
C GLU A 41 -3.89 24.46 -16.75
N LEU A 42 -3.43 23.42 -17.43
CA LEU A 42 -3.43 23.36 -18.90
C LEU A 42 -4.86 23.44 -19.46
N ALA A 43 -5.81 22.70 -18.88
CA ALA A 43 -7.19 22.71 -19.32
C ALA A 43 -7.81 24.11 -19.20
N ARG A 44 -7.51 24.84 -18.11
CA ARG A 44 -8.00 26.21 -17.85
C ARG A 44 -7.36 27.30 -18.71
N GLN A 45 -6.27 27.02 -19.42
CA GLN A 45 -5.60 28.04 -20.25
C GLN A 45 -6.50 28.51 -21.39
N THR A 46 -6.61 29.83 -21.54
CA THR A 46 -7.34 30.47 -22.64
C THR A 46 -6.38 30.84 -23.79
N GLY A 47 -6.91 31.02 -24.99
CA GLY A 47 -6.13 31.49 -26.15
C GLY A 47 -5.24 30.44 -26.83
N ARG A 48 -5.35 29.15 -26.46
CA ARG A 48 -4.60 28.04 -27.10
C ARG A 48 -5.41 27.21 -28.10
N GLY A 49 -6.60 27.69 -28.46
CA GLY A 49 -7.47 27.03 -29.45
C GLY A 49 -8.43 25.99 -28.87
N TRP A 50 -8.59 25.93 -27.54
CA TRP A 50 -9.63 25.18 -26.85
C TRP A 50 -10.30 26.02 -25.77
N ALA A 51 -11.49 25.59 -25.34
CA ALA A 51 -12.22 26.16 -24.21
C ALA A 51 -12.93 25.03 -23.44
N VAL A 52 -12.78 25.04 -22.11
CA VAL A 52 -13.47 24.10 -21.21
C VAL A 52 -14.93 24.48 -21.03
N ALA A 53 -15.80 23.49 -20.91
CA ALA A 53 -17.22 23.65 -20.67
C ALA A 53 -17.52 23.46 -19.17
N PRO A 54 -18.11 24.43 -18.47
CA PRO A 54 -18.50 24.26 -17.06
C PRO A 54 -19.48 23.11 -16.87
N GLY A 55 -19.32 22.36 -15.79
CA GLY A 55 -20.24 21.31 -15.39
C GLY A 55 -21.62 21.88 -15.04
N THR A 56 -22.67 21.25 -15.55
CA THR A 56 -24.07 21.63 -15.30
C THR A 56 -24.69 20.90 -14.10
N GLU A 57 -24.11 19.78 -13.69
CA GLU A 57 -24.54 19.01 -12.52
C GLU A 57 -24.03 19.62 -11.21
N LYS A 58 -24.74 19.35 -10.10
CA LYS A 58 -24.33 19.78 -8.76
C LYS A 58 -23.36 18.78 -8.15
N TYR A 59 -22.07 19.08 -8.18
CA TYR A 59 -21.01 18.25 -7.58
C TYR A 59 -20.87 18.49 -6.07
N PRO A 60 -20.31 17.52 -5.31
CA PRO A 60 -20.03 17.71 -3.89
C PRO A 60 -18.96 18.78 -3.68
N ALA A 61 -19.16 19.65 -2.69
CA ALA A 61 -18.13 20.59 -2.24
C ALA A 61 -17.10 19.86 -1.36
N ALA A 62 -15.99 20.53 -1.06
CA ALA A 62 -14.97 20.02 -0.14
C ALA A 62 -15.57 19.61 1.22
N ASP A 63 -15.23 18.42 1.70
CA ASP A 63 -15.63 17.96 3.04
C ASP A 63 -14.82 18.69 4.12
N THR A 64 -15.51 19.35 5.05
CA THR A 64 -14.88 20.10 6.15
C THR A 64 -14.02 19.25 7.07
N ASN A 65 -14.25 17.94 7.13
CA ASN A 65 -13.51 16.98 7.93
C ASN A 65 -12.34 16.33 7.17
N ASP A 66 -12.18 16.61 5.87
CA ASP A 66 -11.01 16.13 5.12
C ASP A 66 -9.76 16.88 5.60
N PRO A 67 -8.69 16.19 6.05
CA PRO A 67 -7.41 16.84 6.31
C PRO A 67 -6.86 17.61 5.09
N LEU A 68 -7.29 17.26 3.89
CA LEU A 68 -6.90 17.87 2.62
C LEU A 68 -7.99 18.71 1.95
N LYS A 69 -8.98 19.21 2.71
CA LYS A 69 -10.11 20.01 2.18
C LYS A 69 -9.71 21.18 1.28
N ASP A 70 -8.58 21.83 1.57
CA ASP A 70 -8.08 22.99 0.80
C ASP A 70 -7.53 22.59 -0.57
N HIS A 71 -7.38 21.29 -0.83
CA HIS A 71 -6.80 20.73 -2.05
C HIS A 71 -7.78 19.83 -2.82
N ASP A 72 -9.00 19.65 -2.33
CA ASP A 72 -9.99 18.70 -2.87
C ASP A 72 -11.41 19.26 -2.81
N ASP A 73 -11.79 20.00 -3.85
CA ASP A 73 -13.14 20.55 -4.04
C ASP A 73 -13.68 20.15 -5.43
N PRO A 74 -14.43 19.03 -5.52
CA PRO A 74 -15.02 18.59 -6.79
C PRO A 74 -16.00 19.61 -7.38
N SER A 75 -16.63 20.44 -6.55
CA SER A 75 -17.56 21.47 -7.03
C SER A 75 -16.84 22.63 -7.71
N ALA A 76 -15.65 22.99 -7.23
CA ALA A 76 -14.79 23.98 -7.89
C ALA A 76 -14.23 23.41 -9.20
N ASP A 77 -13.74 22.17 -9.19
CA ASP A 77 -13.23 21.51 -10.38
C ASP A 77 -14.31 21.40 -11.48
N ALA A 78 -15.53 21.01 -11.11
CA ALA A 78 -16.64 20.90 -12.05
C ALA A 78 -17.03 22.26 -12.66
N LYS A 79 -16.99 23.36 -11.89
CA LYS A 79 -17.22 24.72 -12.43
C LYS A 79 -16.18 25.09 -13.48
N ASP A 80 -14.96 24.59 -13.34
CA ASP A 80 -13.87 24.76 -14.30
C ASP A 80 -13.90 23.74 -15.46
N GLY A 81 -14.95 22.92 -15.55
CA GLY A 81 -15.12 21.90 -16.58
C GLY A 81 -14.31 20.63 -16.38
N ILE A 82 -13.74 20.42 -15.18
CA ILE A 82 -12.99 19.22 -14.81
C ILE A 82 -13.93 18.27 -14.06
N VAL A 83 -14.13 17.08 -14.63
CA VAL A 83 -15.03 16.04 -14.08
C VAL A 83 -14.30 15.16 -13.06
N SER A 84 -13.03 14.82 -13.33
CA SER A 84 -12.21 13.98 -12.45
C SER A 84 -10.72 14.26 -12.67
N ARG A 85 -9.92 14.16 -11.60
CA ARG A 85 -8.44 14.31 -11.63
C ARG A 85 -7.73 13.44 -10.57
N ASP A 86 -8.36 12.35 -10.15
CA ASP A 86 -7.85 11.44 -9.11
C ASP A 86 -7.80 9.99 -9.61
N GLY A 87 -7.06 9.14 -8.90
CA GLY A 87 -7.00 7.69 -9.18
C GLY A 87 -6.34 7.33 -10.52
N GLY A 88 -5.48 8.20 -11.06
CA GLY A 88 -4.88 7.99 -12.38
C GLY A 88 -5.81 8.34 -13.56
N HIS A 89 -6.95 8.98 -13.29
CA HIS A 89 -7.87 9.45 -14.32
C HIS A 89 -7.90 10.98 -14.36
N PHE A 90 -7.87 11.53 -15.57
CA PHE A 90 -8.18 12.93 -15.84
C PHE A 90 -9.35 12.99 -16.84
N GLU A 91 -10.42 13.67 -16.46
CA GLU A 91 -11.61 13.84 -17.28
C GLU A 91 -12.03 15.31 -17.28
N ALA A 92 -12.27 15.86 -18.47
CA ALA A 92 -12.72 17.24 -18.64
C ALA A 92 -13.67 17.38 -19.84
N GLN A 93 -14.57 18.36 -19.76
CA GLN A 93 -15.50 18.71 -20.83
C GLN A 93 -15.02 19.96 -21.56
N PHE A 94 -15.12 19.95 -22.88
CA PHE A 94 -14.71 21.05 -23.75
C PHE A 94 -15.87 21.53 -24.60
N GLU A 95 -15.99 22.86 -24.73
CA GLU A 95 -16.90 23.50 -25.69
C GLU A 95 -16.34 23.37 -27.11
N CYS A 96 -15.02 23.57 -27.26
CA CYS A 96 -14.30 23.47 -28.51
C CYS A 96 -12.82 23.08 -28.29
N GLY A 97 -12.16 22.61 -29.35
CA GLY A 97 -10.71 22.40 -29.36
C GLY A 97 -10.20 21.20 -28.55
N ALA A 98 -11.04 20.23 -28.20
CA ALA A 98 -10.67 19.04 -27.44
C ALA A 98 -9.45 18.31 -28.02
N GLU A 99 -9.35 18.23 -29.35
CA GLU A 99 -8.21 17.61 -30.04
C GLU A 99 -6.90 18.36 -29.82
N VAL A 100 -6.94 19.69 -29.89
CA VAL A 100 -5.76 20.55 -29.67
C VAL A 100 -5.30 20.42 -28.21
N PHE A 101 -6.24 20.35 -27.27
CA PHE A 101 -5.94 20.07 -25.88
C PHE A 101 -5.29 18.69 -25.70
N VAL A 102 -5.82 17.64 -26.33
CA VAL A 102 -5.27 16.27 -26.26
C VAL A 102 -3.83 16.19 -26.79
N ASP A 103 -3.51 16.95 -27.83
CA ASP A 103 -2.14 17.08 -28.33
C ASP A 103 -1.20 17.72 -27.30
N ALA A 104 -1.60 18.86 -26.74
CA ALA A 104 -0.84 19.59 -25.73
C ALA A 104 -0.69 18.77 -24.43
N ALA A 105 -1.75 18.13 -23.97
CA ALA A 105 -1.74 17.24 -22.80
C ALA A 105 -0.82 16.05 -23.04
N GLY A 106 -0.87 15.43 -24.22
CA GLY A 106 0.02 14.33 -24.57
C GLY A 106 1.50 14.74 -24.60
N GLN A 107 1.82 15.97 -24.99
CA GLN A 107 3.19 16.49 -24.91
C GLN A 107 3.60 16.71 -23.45
N LEU A 108 2.76 17.37 -22.65
CA LEU A 108 2.99 17.59 -21.23
C LEU A 108 3.26 16.28 -20.47
N LEU A 109 2.45 15.23 -20.72
CA LEU A 109 2.60 13.92 -20.08
C LEU A 109 3.90 13.23 -20.47
N ARG A 110 4.29 13.26 -21.75
CA ARG A 110 5.56 12.65 -22.19
C ARG A 110 6.79 13.36 -21.62
N THR A 111 6.70 14.67 -21.43
CA THR A 111 7.79 15.47 -20.85
C THR A 111 7.86 15.34 -19.33
N SER A 112 6.71 15.31 -18.65
CA SER A 112 6.64 15.34 -17.18
C SER A 112 6.68 13.96 -16.53
N LEU A 113 6.18 12.94 -17.24
CA LEU A 113 6.07 11.54 -16.79
C LEU A 113 6.66 10.59 -17.84
N PRO A 114 7.96 10.71 -18.17
CA PRO A 114 8.59 9.91 -19.21
C PRO A 114 8.44 8.42 -18.92
N GLY A 115 8.02 7.67 -19.94
CA GLY A 115 7.79 6.22 -19.86
C GLY A 115 6.48 5.79 -19.18
N LEU A 116 5.70 6.69 -18.60
CA LEU A 116 4.37 6.36 -18.09
C LEU A 116 3.42 6.13 -19.26
N ARG A 117 2.74 4.99 -19.28
CA ARG A 117 1.75 4.68 -20.30
C ARG A 117 0.44 5.40 -19.96
N PHE A 118 -0.21 5.96 -20.97
CA PHE A 118 -1.55 6.53 -20.83
C PHE A 118 -2.38 6.25 -22.07
N ARG A 119 -3.70 6.17 -21.90
CA ARG A 119 -4.70 6.08 -22.95
C ARG A 119 -5.47 7.39 -22.99
N VAL A 120 -5.80 7.87 -24.18
CA VAL A 120 -6.68 9.02 -24.37
C VAL A 120 -7.91 8.58 -25.15
N SER A 121 -9.08 9.01 -24.72
CA SER A 121 -10.36 8.80 -25.41
C SER A 121 -11.10 10.12 -25.52
N ILE A 122 -11.82 10.30 -26.63
CA ILE A 122 -12.67 11.46 -26.89
C ILE A 122 -14.08 10.95 -27.15
N ASP A 123 -15.04 11.37 -26.34
CA ASP A 123 -16.42 10.86 -26.36
C ASP A 123 -16.51 9.32 -26.32
N GLY A 124 -15.58 8.70 -25.58
CA GLY A 124 -15.47 7.25 -25.43
C GLY A 124 -14.62 6.54 -26.49
N GLU A 125 -14.35 7.20 -27.62
CA GLU A 125 -13.57 6.62 -28.70
C GLU A 125 -12.06 6.73 -28.43
N PRO A 126 -11.31 5.61 -28.37
CA PRO A 126 -9.89 5.63 -28.06
C PRO A 126 -9.09 6.26 -29.21
N ARG A 127 -8.24 7.24 -28.87
CA ARG A 127 -7.28 7.85 -29.79
C ARG A 127 -6.01 7.01 -29.85
N THR A 128 -5.82 6.31 -30.96
CA THR A 128 -4.54 5.64 -31.26
C THR A 128 -3.56 6.67 -31.82
N LYS A 129 -2.57 7.08 -31.03
CA LYS A 129 -1.39 7.79 -31.57
C LYS A 129 -0.29 6.82 -31.93
N SER A 130 0.27 7.01 -33.12
CA SER A 130 1.42 6.27 -33.63
C SER A 130 2.59 6.33 -32.63
N GLN A 131 3.20 5.18 -32.37
CA GLN A 131 4.40 5.10 -31.55
C GLN A 131 5.56 5.70 -32.33
N VAL A 132 6.20 6.74 -31.78
CA VAL A 132 7.49 7.20 -32.31
C VAL A 132 8.53 6.18 -31.85
N HIS A 133 9.04 5.39 -32.79
CA HIS A 133 10.20 4.55 -32.57
C HIS A 133 11.43 5.45 -32.42
N LEU A 134 12.09 5.41 -31.26
CA LEU A 134 13.46 5.88 -31.16
C LEU A 134 14.35 4.88 -31.91
N SER A 135 15.18 5.37 -32.83
CA SER A 135 16.23 4.55 -33.44
C SER A 135 17.19 4.07 -32.35
N THR A 136 17.45 2.77 -32.30
CA THR A 136 18.40 2.13 -31.39
C THR A 136 19.85 2.27 -31.82
N GLU A 137 20.13 3.03 -32.89
CA GLU A 137 21.49 3.28 -33.39
C GLU A 137 22.08 4.57 -32.82
N LEU A 138 22.16 4.67 -31.50
CA LEU A 138 22.96 5.71 -30.84
C LEU A 138 24.30 5.09 -30.38
N PRO A 139 25.42 5.83 -30.47
CA PRO A 139 26.75 5.34 -30.11
C PRO A 139 26.82 4.89 -28.65
N VAL A 140 27.92 4.20 -28.28
CA VAL A 140 28.15 3.70 -26.92
C VAL A 140 28.20 4.87 -25.94
N LEU A 141 27.07 5.11 -25.29
CA LEU A 141 26.93 6.08 -24.23
C LEU A 141 26.89 5.34 -22.88
N ALA A 142 27.36 5.99 -21.81
CA ALA A 142 27.27 5.42 -20.48
C ALA A 142 25.79 5.16 -20.11
N PRO A 143 25.41 3.94 -19.69
CA PRO A 143 24.06 3.66 -19.26
C PRO A 143 23.78 4.34 -17.92
N CYS A 144 22.50 4.64 -17.64
CA CYS A 144 22.06 5.07 -16.32
C CYS A 144 22.44 4.03 -15.27
N GLU A 145 23.22 4.40 -14.25
CA GLU A 145 23.76 3.47 -13.26
C GLU A 145 22.69 2.87 -12.34
N TRP A 146 21.55 3.55 -12.14
CA TRP A 146 20.47 3.07 -11.27
C TRP A 146 19.48 2.14 -11.93
N THR A 147 19.21 2.33 -13.22
CA THR A 147 18.22 1.52 -13.96
C THR A 147 18.88 0.51 -14.88
N GLY A 148 20.17 0.69 -15.19
CA GLY A 148 20.88 -0.05 -16.24
C GLY A 148 20.32 0.21 -17.65
N ARG A 149 19.43 1.21 -17.80
CA ARG A 149 18.67 1.48 -19.04
C ARG A 149 18.64 2.97 -19.33
N GLY A 150 18.75 3.32 -20.61
CA GLY A 150 18.76 4.71 -21.04
C GLY A 150 20.11 5.39 -20.81
N LEU A 151 20.22 6.60 -21.34
CA LEU A 151 21.44 7.40 -21.36
C LEU A 151 21.70 8.09 -20.02
N ALA A 152 22.86 7.86 -19.40
CA ALA A 152 23.35 8.73 -18.34
C ALA A 152 23.55 10.16 -18.89
N SER A 153 22.73 11.09 -18.39
CA SER A 153 22.62 12.47 -18.89
C SER A 153 22.79 13.52 -17.79
N ALA A 154 22.77 13.10 -16.52
CA ALA A 154 22.94 13.94 -15.35
C ALA A 154 23.66 13.18 -14.24
N VAL A 155 24.25 13.88 -13.28
CA VAL A 155 24.79 13.29 -12.05
C VAL A 155 23.90 13.72 -10.89
N VAL A 156 23.53 12.77 -10.03
CA VAL A 156 22.75 13.04 -8.80
C VAL A 156 23.59 12.68 -7.58
N GLU A 157 23.29 13.27 -6.43
CA GLU A 157 23.93 12.95 -5.15
C GLU A 157 22.90 12.33 -4.20
N GLN A 158 23.18 11.12 -3.70
CA GLN A 158 22.38 10.45 -2.69
C GLN A 158 23.30 9.71 -1.70
N GLY A 159 23.32 10.17 -0.45
CA GLY A 159 24.33 9.72 0.52
C GLY A 159 25.74 10.04 0.03
N ASP A 160 26.61 9.02 0.01
CA ASP A 160 27.98 9.12 -0.51
C ASP A 160 28.09 8.77 -2.01
N GLU A 161 27.00 8.36 -2.66
CA GLU A 161 26.99 7.98 -4.08
C GLU A 161 26.82 9.21 -5.00
N ARG A 162 27.57 9.23 -6.12
CA ARG A 162 27.46 10.23 -7.20
C ARG A 162 27.25 9.62 -8.59
N PRO A 163 26.12 8.93 -8.84
CA PRO A 163 25.92 8.19 -10.07
C PRO A 163 25.52 9.07 -11.25
N GLY A 164 25.99 8.69 -12.44
CA GLY A 164 25.47 9.11 -13.73
C GLY A 164 24.12 8.43 -14.02
N VAL A 165 23.06 9.24 -14.11
CA VAL A 165 21.68 8.78 -14.26
C VAL A 165 20.99 9.41 -15.46
N SER A 166 19.89 8.80 -15.91
CA SER A 166 19.05 9.36 -16.97
C SER A 166 18.30 10.60 -16.53
N LEU A 167 17.84 11.40 -17.49
CA LEU A 167 17.06 12.62 -17.21
C LEU A 167 15.77 12.30 -16.42
N ASP A 168 15.10 11.18 -16.70
CA ASP A 168 13.91 10.79 -15.95
C ASP A 168 14.22 10.49 -14.48
N VAL A 169 15.35 9.84 -14.21
CA VAL A 169 15.81 9.55 -12.85
C VAL A 169 16.17 10.84 -12.13
N ALA A 170 16.88 11.75 -12.79
CA ALA A 170 17.22 13.06 -12.23
C ALA A 170 15.96 13.89 -11.91
N GLN A 171 14.95 13.86 -12.77
CA GLN A 171 13.66 14.53 -12.52
C GLN A 171 12.93 13.96 -11.30
N ARG A 172 12.91 12.63 -11.14
CA ARG A 172 12.35 11.97 -9.95
C ARG A 172 13.11 12.39 -8.70
N HIS A 173 14.44 12.38 -8.77
CA HIS A 173 15.30 12.77 -7.67
C HIS A 173 15.04 14.21 -7.21
N GLU A 174 14.95 15.16 -8.14
CA GLU A 174 14.63 16.56 -7.85
C GLU A 174 13.19 16.73 -7.32
N ALA A 175 12.23 15.95 -7.83
CA ALA A 175 10.86 15.99 -7.31
C ALA A 175 10.76 15.49 -5.86
N ALA A 176 11.61 14.54 -5.45
CA ALA A 176 11.65 14.04 -4.08
C ALA A 176 12.09 15.13 -3.08
N ARG A 177 12.99 16.04 -3.50
CA ARG A 177 13.41 17.20 -2.68
C ARG A 177 12.23 18.07 -2.28
N ARG A 178 11.26 18.26 -3.17
CA ARG A 178 10.03 19.01 -2.84
C ARG A 178 9.24 18.35 -1.72
N THR A 179 9.27 17.02 -1.62
CA THR A 179 8.62 16.36 -0.48
C THR A 179 9.43 16.50 0.80
N GLU A 180 10.76 16.50 0.72
CA GLU A 180 11.65 16.76 1.85
C GLU A 180 11.44 18.18 2.40
N ASP A 181 11.31 19.17 1.52
CA ASP A 181 11.07 20.58 1.86
C ASP A 181 9.60 20.91 2.18
N GLY A 182 8.70 19.92 2.09
CA GLY A 182 7.27 20.10 2.35
C GLY A 182 6.50 20.92 1.32
N THR A 183 7.05 21.12 0.12
CA THR A 183 6.43 21.86 -1.01
C THR A 183 5.78 20.94 -2.04
N ALA A 184 5.89 19.62 -1.89
CA ALA A 184 5.23 18.66 -2.76
C ALA A 184 3.70 18.70 -2.60
N VAL A 185 3.01 18.58 -3.73
CA VAL A 185 1.55 18.75 -3.86
C VAL A 185 0.82 17.45 -4.17
N ASP A 186 1.53 16.31 -4.15
CA ASP A 186 0.87 15.00 -4.22
C ASP A 186 0.16 14.67 -2.90
N VAL A 187 -0.85 13.81 -2.99
CA VAL A 187 -1.77 13.50 -1.87
C VAL A 187 -1.02 12.90 -0.67
N ALA A 188 -0.03 12.05 -0.91
CA ALA A 188 0.73 11.40 0.15
C ALA A 188 1.60 12.42 0.91
N SER A 189 2.27 13.34 0.20
CA SER A 189 3.03 14.44 0.78
C SER A 189 2.15 15.42 1.54
N LEU A 190 1.02 15.83 0.95
CA LEU A 190 0.07 16.73 1.58
C LEU A 190 -0.51 16.13 2.87
N LEU A 191 -0.87 14.85 2.86
CA LEU A 191 -1.38 14.18 4.06
C LEU A 191 -0.29 14.04 5.13
N SER A 192 0.94 13.69 4.72
CA SER A 192 2.09 13.61 5.63
C SER A 192 2.31 14.95 6.35
N ALA A 193 2.15 16.08 5.65
CA ALA A 193 2.24 17.42 6.25
C ALA A 193 1.14 17.73 7.29
N LYS A 194 0.03 16.98 7.31
CA LYS A 194 -1.08 17.11 8.27
C LYS A 194 -1.00 16.10 9.44
N THR A 195 0.07 15.31 9.51
CA THR A 195 0.31 14.29 10.53
C THR A 195 1.59 14.59 11.32
N LYS A 196 1.89 13.75 12.33
CA LYS A 196 3.16 13.76 13.05
C LYS A 196 4.38 13.61 12.15
N LEU A 197 4.26 12.99 10.97
CA LEU A 197 5.36 12.83 10.01
C LEU A 197 6.02 14.17 9.63
N ARG A 198 5.26 15.28 9.63
CA ARG A 198 5.80 16.61 9.34
C ARG A 198 7.00 16.99 10.23
N LYS A 199 7.04 16.51 11.47
CA LYS A 199 8.06 16.85 12.47
C LYS A 199 9.22 15.83 12.50
N LEU A 200 9.12 14.76 11.73
CA LEU A 200 10.04 13.63 11.79
C LEU A 200 11.01 13.65 10.61
N ASP A 201 12.23 13.19 10.87
CA ASP A 201 13.23 13.04 9.84
C ASP A 201 12.81 11.91 8.89
N ARG A 202 12.73 12.22 7.61
CA ARG A 202 12.40 11.24 6.58
C ARG A 202 13.66 10.53 6.10
N ALA A 203 13.62 9.19 6.11
CA ALA A 203 14.67 8.39 5.50
C ALA A 203 14.68 8.55 3.97
N GLN A 204 15.87 8.73 3.40
CA GLN A 204 16.08 8.76 1.94
C GLN A 204 16.31 7.36 1.39
N GLU A 205 16.80 6.44 2.24
CA GLU A 205 17.05 5.04 1.90
C GLU A 205 16.29 4.06 2.77
N LEU A 206 16.04 2.85 2.23
CA LEU A 206 15.41 1.78 2.99
C LEU A 206 16.24 1.37 4.22
N LYS A 207 17.57 1.32 4.08
CA LYS A 207 18.47 1.00 5.19
C LYS A 207 18.38 2.05 6.31
N GLU A 208 18.23 3.33 5.98
CA GLU A 208 18.06 4.38 6.98
C GLU A 208 16.73 4.27 7.74
N LEU A 209 15.67 3.79 7.07
CA LEU A 209 14.35 3.60 7.66
C LEU A 209 14.34 2.48 8.71
N VAL A 210 14.95 1.33 8.40
CA VAL A 210 14.83 0.11 9.22
C VAL A 210 16.12 -0.35 9.90
N GLY A 211 17.27 0.22 9.54
CA GLY A 211 18.59 -0.25 10.01
C GLY A 211 18.82 -1.71 9.63
N ASN A 212 19.20 -2.52 10.61
CA ASN A 212 19.34 -3.98 10.49
C ASN A 212 18.01 -4.74 10.64
N GLY A 213 16.92 -4.01 10.92
CA GLY A 213 15.57 -4.53 11.05
C GLY A 213 14.96 -4.95 9.71
N TYR A 214 13.75 -5.50 9.78
CA TYR A 214 12.98 -5.84 8.60
C TYR A 214 12.12 -4.66 8.15
N LEU A 215 11.96 -4.58 6.85
CA LEU A 215 11.03 -3.71 6.15
C LEU A 215 9.65 -4.38 6.10
N ALA A 216 8.60 -3.60 6.28
CA ALA A 216 7.24 -3.95 5.93
C ALA A 216 6.78 -3.12 4.72
N LEU A 217 6.32 -3.77 3.66
CA LEU A 217 5.58 -3.12 2.59
C LEU A 217 4.09 -3.46 2.76
N ILE A 218 3.27 -2.43 2.91
CA ILE A 218 1.83 -2.52 3.11
C ILE A 218 1.14 -2.00 1.85
N HIS A 219 0.32 -2.85 1.24
CA HIS A 219 -0.57 -2.48 0.15
C HIS A 219 -2.01 -2.73 0.60
N ALA A 220 -2.83 -1.69 0.58
CA ALA A 220 -4.23 -1.74 1.00
C ALA A 220 -5.11 -1.15 -0.10
N ASP A 221 -6.11 -1.90 -0.53
CA ASP A 221 -6.98 -1.53 -1.63
C ASP A 221 -8.45 -1.75 -1.24
N GLY A 222 -9.33 -0.82 -1.64
CA GLY A 222 -10.75 -0.85 -1.33
C GLY A 222 -11.50 -2.07 -1.90
N ASN A 223 -12.32 -2.66 -1.04
CA ASN A 223 -13.16 -3.79 -1.40
C ASN A 223 -14.44 -3.33 -2.10
N GLY A 224 -14.61 -3.74 -3.34
CA GLY A 224 -15.87 -3.54 -4.08
C GLY A 224 -16.19 -2.07 -4.37
N VAL A 225 -15.19 -1.18 -4.38
CA VAL A 225 -15.40 0.25 -4.68
C VAL A 225 -15.94 0.44 -6.11
N GLY A 226 -15.36 -0.26 -7.10
CA GLY A 226 -15.86 -0.21 -8.48
C GLY A 226 -17.27 -0.78 -8.68
N SER A 227 -17.66 -1.80 -7.91
CA SER A 227 -18.99 -2.42 -7.98
C SER A 227 -20.02 -1.77 -7.06
N GLY A 228 -19.57 -1.01 -6.06
CA GLY A 228 -20.43 -0.26 -5.15
C GLY A 228 -21.11 0.92 -5.84
N LEU A 229 -20.53 1.35 -6.97
CA LEU A 229 -21.12 2.32 -7.88
C LEU A 229 -21.97 1.57 -8.92
N GLY A 230 -23.27 1.86 -8.95
CA GLY A 230 -24.17 1.30 -9.97
C GLY A 230 -23.75 1.70 -11.39
N LYS A 231 -24.11 0.90 -12.39
CA LYS A 231 -23.77 1.16 -13.80
C LYS A 231 -24.41 2.44 -14.36
N ASP A 232 -25.57 2.83 -13.83
CA ASP A 232 -26.36 3.97 -14.28
C ASP A 232 -26.29 5.12 -13.25
N LYS A 233 -25.10 5.69 -13.07
CA LYS A 233 -24.87 6.81 -12.14
C LYS A 233 -24.36 8.04 -12.86
N THR A 234 -24.91 9.21 -12.53
CA THR A 234 -24.46 10.49 -13.12
C THR A 234 -23.04 10.82 -12.66
N ASP A 235 -22.35 11.71 -13.38
CA ASP A 235 -20.97 12.06 -13.02
C ASP A 235 -20.89 12.69 -11.62
N SER A 236 -21.90 13.48 -11.21
CA SER A 236 -22.00 13.99 -9.84
C SER A 236 -22.15 12.89 -8.78
N GLU A 237 -22.98 11.87 -9.04
CA GLU A 237 -23.13 10.74 -8.11
C GLU A 237 -21.83 9.95 -7.97
N ARG A 238 -21.12 9.73 -9.09
CA ARG A 238 -19.79 9.11 -9.11
C ARG A 238 -18.79 9.93 -8.31
N ALA A 239 -18.73 11.24 -8.55
CA ALA A 239 -17.85 12.16 -7.84
C ALA A 239 -18.14 12.16 -6.33
N THR A 240 -19.41 12.15 -5.93
CA THR A 240 -19.84 12.05 -4.53
C THR A 240 -19.35 10.76 -3.88
N PHE A 241 -19.52 9.62 -4.55
CA PHE A 241 -19.06 8.33 -4.05
C PHE A 241 -17.54 8.26 -3.88
N PHE A 242 -16.77 8.63 -4.90
CA PHE A 242 -15.31 8.60 -4.83
C PHE A 242 -14.74 9.66 -3.88
N HIS A 243 -15.37 10.83 -3.76
CA HIS A 243 -14.98 11.86 -2.80
C HIS A 243 -15.19 11.38 -1.36
N LYS A 244 -16.37 10.82 -1.06
CA LYS A 244 -16.62 10.22 0.26
C LYS A 244 -15.56 9.17 0.63
N ASN A 245 -15.26 8.24 -0.27
CA ASN A 245 -14.34 7.15 0.01
C ASN A 245 -12.90 7.63 0.24
N ARG A 246 -12.39 8.56 -0.58
CA ARG A 246 -11.03 9.09 -0.40
C ARG A 246 -10.89 9.95 0.86
N VAL A 247 -11.94 10.70 1.24
CA VAL A 247 -11.96 11.45 2.50
C VAL A 247 -11.91 10.50 3.69
N LEU A 248 -12.70 9.42 3.68
CA LEU A 248 -12.69 8.39 4.72
C LEU A 248 -11.30 7.76 4.88
N LEU A 249 -10.67 7.34 3.78
CA LEU A 249 -9.35 6.74 3.82
C LEU A 249 -8.29 7.74 4.34
N ARG A 250 -8.28 8.99 3.85
CA ARG A 250 -7.33 10.01 4.32
C ARG A 250 -7.44 10.27 5.82
N ARG A 251 -8.67 10.36 6.35
CA ARG A 251 -8.92 10.55 7.79
C ARG A 251 -8.42 9.35 8.60
N ALA A 252 -8.73 8.13 8.17
CA ALA A 252 -8.27 6.91 8.85
C ALA A 252 -6.73 6.78 8.81
N VAL A 253 -6.11 7.09 7.67
CA VAL A 253 -4.65 7.09 7.52
C VAL A 253 -4.00 8.15 8.41
N GLN A 254 -4.56 9.36 8.50
CA GLN A 254 -4.05 10.41 9.39
C GLN A 254 -4.00 9.91 10.84
N GLN A 255 -5.11 9.37 11.35
CA GLN A 255 -5.19 8.86 12.72
C GLN A 255 -4.22 7.69 12.96
N ALA A 256 -4.14 6.75 12.01
CA ALA A 256 -3.22 5.62 12.11
C ALA A 256 -1.74 6.06 12.11
N ILE A 257 -1.38 7.06 11.31
CA ILE A 257 -0.04 7.64 11.31
C ILE A 257 0.25 8.31 12.67
N ASP A 258 -0.66 9.13 13.17
CA ASP A 258 -0.47 9.88 14.42
C ASP A 258 -0.40 8.97 15.66
N ALA A 259 -1.07 7.81 15.63
CA ALA A 259 -1.04 6.82 16.69
C ALA A 259 0.28 6.02 16.75
N HIS A 260 0.92 5.78 15.61
CA HIS A 260 2.12 4.92 15.51
C HIS A 260 3.42 5.69 15.28
N CYS A 261 3.36 6.99 15.01
CA CYS A 261 4.54 7.84 14.87
C CYS A 261 4.95 8.45 16.22
N PRO A 262 6.26 8.46 16.54
CA PRO A 262 6.78 9.19 17.69
C PRO A 262 6.63 10.71 17.50
N ASP A 263 6.81 11.48 18.57
CA ASP A 263 6.73 12.94 18.50
C ASP A 263 8.00 13.59 17.93
N THR A 264 9.15 12.92 18.04
CA THR A 264 10.47 13.38 17.58
C THR A 264 11.31 12.25 17.01
N GLY A 265 12.29 12.58 16.17
CA GLY A 265 13.25 11.63 15.61
C GLY A 265 12.86 11.17 14.21
N ARG A 266 13.23 9.94 13.85
CA ARG A 266 13.02 9.41 12.51
C ARG A 266 11.62 8.83 12.31
N ALA A 267 11.02 9.13 11.16
CA ALA A 267 9.74 8.56 10.76
C ALA A 267 9.83 7.02 10.67
N PRO A 268 8.94 6.27 11.34
CA PRO A 268 8.96 4.80 11.30
C PRO A 268 8.28 4.24 10.03
N LEU A 269 7.63 5.11 9.26
CA LEU A 269 6.93 4.78 8.03
C LEU A 269 7.02 5.91 7.01
N ILE A 270 6.78 5.58 5.74
CA ILE A 270 6.74 6.50 4.62
C ILE A 270 5.60 6.08 3.69
N PRO A 271 4.55 6.91 3.53
CA PRO A 271 3.57 6.71 2.47
C PRO A 271 4.25 6.85 1.10
N LEU A 272 4.08 5.85 0.24
CA LEU A 272 4.64 5.81 -1.12
C LEU A 272 3.60 6.22 -2.16
N MET A 273 2.35 5.81 -1.96
CA MET A 273 1.22 6.20 -2.80
C MET A 273 -0.04 6.28 -1.93
N LEU A 274 -0.88 7.27 -2.22
CA LEU A 274 -2.23 7.38 -1.68
C LEU A 274 -3.13 7.94 -2.78
N GLY A 275 -4.07 7.14 -3.26
CA GLY A 275 -4.93 7.51 -4.38
C GLY A 275 -6.29 6.85 -4.29
N GLY A 276 -7.36 7.66 -4.20
CA GLY A 276 -8.71 7.13 -4.03
C GLY A 276 -8.83 6.30 -2.76
N ASP A 277 -8.99 5.00 -2.93
CA ASP A 277 -9.09 3.94 -1.94
C ASP A 277 -7.83 3.04 -1.85
N ASP A 278 -6.79 3.31 -2.64
CA ASP A 278 -5.51 2.60 -2.63
C ASP A 278 -4.48 3.34 -1.75
N LEU A 279 -3.80 2.57 -0.89
CA LEU A 279 -2.71 2.98 -0.02
C LEU A 279 -1.54 2.02 -0.18
N LEU A 280 -0.37 2.60 -0.50
CA LEU A 280 0.90 1.92 -0.48
C LEU A 280 1.84 2.62 0.48
N LEU A 281 2.37 1.88 1.44
CA LEU A 281 3.19 2.41 2.52
C LEU A 281 4.32 1.46 2.86
N VAL A 282 5.48 2.03 3.17
CA VAL A 282 6.62 1.28 3.68
C VAL A 282 6.86 1.65 5.15
N ALA A 283 7.16 0.67 5.99
CA ALA A 283 7.32 0.87 7.43
C ALA A 283 8.38 -0.06 8.04
N ARG A 284 8.78 0.24 9.28
CA ARG A 284 9.44 -0.73 10.14
C ARG A 284 8.50 -1.89 10.45
N ALA A 285 9.05 -3.11 10.48
CA ALA A 285 8.28 -4.32 10.71
C ALA A 285 7.44 -4.27 12.00
N GLU A 286 7.99 -3.75 13.10
CA GLU A 286 7.29 -3.76 14.40
C GLU A 286 5.99 -2.95 14.45
N ILE A 287 5.81 -1.95 13.58
CA ILE A 287 4.60 -1.11 13.59
C ILE A 287 3.58 -1.53 12.53
N ALA A 288 3.93 -2.39 11.58
CA ALA A 288 3.12 -2.60 10.39
C ALA A 288 1.73 -3.21 10.65
N LEU A 289 1.66 -4.33 11.40
CA LEU A 289 0.38 -4.97 11.73
C LEU A 289 -0.44 -4.14 12.75
N PRO A 290 0.16 -3.57 13.82
CA PRO A 290 -0.55 -2.63 14.68
C PRO A 290 -1.14 -1.44 13.90
N PHE A 291 -0.39 -0.89 12.94
CA PHE A 291 -0.85 0.19 12.07
C PHE A 291 -2.08 -0.24 11.25
N VAL A 292 -2.06 -1.44 10.64
CA VAL A 292 -3.21 -1.98 9.90
C VAL A 292 -4.45 -2.12 10.78
N VAL A 293 -4.29 -2.61 12.01
CA VAL A 293 -5.40 -2.71 12.98
C VAL A 293 -5.99 -1.33 13.27
N THR A 294 -5.16 -0.34 13.59
CA THR A 294 -5.63 1.03 13.85
C THR A 294 -6.31 1.64 12.63
N LEU A 295 -5.71 1.51 11.43
CA LEU A 295 -6.27 2.01 10.19
C LEU A 295 -7.69 1.48 9.94
N CYS A 296 -7.90 0.18 10.07
CA CYS A 296 -9.22 -0.42 9.86
C CYS A 296 -10.21 -0.07 10.99
N ALA A 297 -9.75 0.03 12.24
CA ALA A 297 -10.60 0.42 13.37
C ALA A 297 -11.13 1.85 13.19
N GLU A 298 -10.27 2.78 12.80
CA GLU A 298 -10.65 4.16 12.50
C GLU A 298 -11.62 4.23 11.31
N LEU A 299 -11.35 3.46 10.26
CA LEU A 299 -12.23 3.39 9.10
C LEU A 299 -13.62 2.84 9.44
N GLU A 300 -13.72 1.85 10.33
CA GLU A 300 -15.01 1.33 10.82
C GLU A 300 -15.72 2.37 11.70
N ALA A 301 -15.02 3.02 12.62
CA ALA A 301 -15.57 4.05 13.51
C ALA A 301 -16.14 5.25 12.73
N LEU A 302 -15.41 5.73 11.71
CA LEU A 302 -15.85 6.82 10.84
C LEU A 302 -17.12 6.50 10.04
N GLN A 303 -17.45 5.20 9.89
CA GLN A 303 -18.59 4.71 9.11
C GLN A 303 -19.69 4.08 9.98
N ALA A 304 -19.59 4.15 11.31
CA ALA A 304 -20.53 3.50 12.23
C ALA A 304 -21.99 3.91 11.99
N ASN A 305 -22.23 5.19 11.67
CA ASN A 305 -23.56 5.75 11.41
C ASN A 305 -23.93 5.81 9.91
N SER A 306 -23.10 5.24 9.02
CA SER A 306 -23.39 5.24 7.58
C SER A 306 -24.35 4.11 7.23
N SER A 307 -25.50 4.46 6.65
CA SER A 307 -26.35 3.51 5.93
C SER A 307 -25.83 3.32 4.51
N GLY A 308 -25.74 2.06 4.04
CA GLY A 308 -25.31 1.72 2.68
C GLY A 308 -23.88 1.17 2.57
N PHE A 309 -23.20 1.50 1.46
CA PHE A 309 -21.85 1.01 1.19
C PHE A 309 -20.86 1.46 2.28
N LYS A 310 -20.15 0.48 2.85
CA LYS A 310 -19.03 0.69 3.77
C LYS A 310 -17.72 0.38 3.04
N LEU A 311 -16.80 1.33 3.04
CA LEU A 311 -15.44 1.14 2.56
C LEU A 311 -14.71 0.20 3.53
N THR A 312 -14.31 -0.98 3.04
CA THR A 312 -13.42 -1.90 3.72
C THR A 312 -12.20 -2.18 2.84
N LEU A 313 -11.13 -2.71 3.42
CA LEU A 313 -9.84 -2.86 2.73
C LEU A 313 -9.46 -4.34 2.60
N GLY A 314 -8.90 -4.70 1.45
CA GLY A 314 -8.09 -5.90 1.28
C GLY A 314 -6.62 -5.53 1.38
N ILE A 315 -5.93 -6.10 2.37
CA ILE A 315 -4.59 -5.65 2.77
C ILE A 315 -3.59 -6.78 2.61
N GLY A 316 -2.48 -6.50 1.91
CA GLY A 316 -1.32 -7.37 1.83
C GLY A 316 -0.13 -6.72 2.53
N VAL A 317 0.52 -7.47 3.43
CA VAL A 317 1.73 -7.02 4.14
C VAL A 317 2.90 -7.98 3.89
N VAL A 318 4.01 -7.46 3.38
CA VAL A 318 5.23 -8.26 3.16
C VAL A 318 6.34 -7.79 4.08
N PHE A 319 6.91 -8.73 4.84
CA PHE A 319 8.07 -8.49 5.70
C PHE A 319 9.34 -9.05 5.06
N ALA A 320 10.36 -8.23 4.88
CA ALA A 320 11.59 -8.63 4.20
C ALA A 320 12.79 -7.77 4.62
N LYS A 321 14.01 -8.21 4.31
CA LYS A 321 15.21 -7.36 4.47
C LYS A 321 15.20 -6.19 3.48
N HIS A 322 15.76 -5.05 3.87
CA HIS A 322 15.83 -3.84 3.04
C HIS A 322 16.63 -4.00 1.72
N THR A 323 17.38 -5.09 1.57
CA THR A 323 18.16 -5.42 0.37
C THR A 323 17.32 -6.02 -0.75
N ILE A 324 16.10 -6.47 -0.46
CA ILE A 324 15.22 -7.06 -1.47
C ILE A 324 14.53 -5.93 -2.26
N PRO A 325 14.53 -5.98 -3.60
CA PRO A 325 13.94 -4.92 -4.42
C PRO A 325 12.44 -4.70 -4.16
N ILE A 326 12.02 -3.45 -3.98
CA ILE A 326 10.63 -3.08 -3.66
C ILE A 326 9.63 -3.60 -4.70
N HIS A 327 9.96 -3.61 -6.00
CA HIS A 327 9.04 -4.09 -7.04
C HIS A 327 8.64 -5.56 -6.81
N ARG A 328 9.56 -6.42 -6.36
CA ARG A 328 9.26 -7.83 -6.02
C ARG A 328 8.39 -7.93 -4.77
N LEU A 329 8.67 -7.09 -3.76
CA LEU A 329 7.85 -7.04 -2.55
C LEU A 329 6.44 -6.55 -2.87
N HIS A 330 6.31 -5.60 -3.80
CA HIS A 330 5.03 -5.06 -4.24
C HIS A 330 4.20 -6.11 -4.98
N GLU A 331 4.80 -6.87 -5.90
CA GLU A 331 4.13 -8.00 -6.57
C GLU A 331 3.52 -8.97 -5.55
N VAL A 332 4.27 -9.33 -4.50
CA VAL A 332 3.74 -10.20 -3.45
C VAL A 332 2.70 -9.51 -2.56
N ALA A 333 2.88 -8.24 -2.23
CA ALA A 333 1.89 -7.49 -1.46
C ALA A 333 0.56 -7.39 -2.22
N GLU A 334 0.59 -7.25 -3.55
CA GLU A 334 -0.59 -7.30 -4.42
C GLU A 334 -1.24 -8.69 -4.42
N GLN A 335 -0.47 -9.77 -4.53
CA GLN A 335 -1.00 -11.14 -4.43
C GLN A 335 -1.66 -11.40 -3.07
N LEU A 336 -1.07 -10.91 -1.98
CA LEU A 336 -1.61 -11.00 -0.63
C LEU A 336 -2.90 -10.17 -0.48
N ALA A 337 -2.94 -8.93 -1.00
CA ALA A 337 -4.15 -8.11 -1.00
C ALA A 337 -5.27 -8.76 -1.85
N ALA A 338 -4.92 -9.37 -2.99
CA ALA A 338 -5.85 -10.14 -3.81
C ALA A 338 -6.38 -11.38 -3.07
N SER A 339 -5.53 -12.07 -2.31
CA SER A 339 -5.92 -13.17 -1.41
C SER A 339 -6.92 -12.71 -0.35
N ALA A 340 -6.64 -11.59 0.32
CA ALA A 340 -7.58 -10.97 1.27
C ALA A 340 -8.93 -10.61 0.60
N LYS A 341 -8.90 -10.04 -0.60
CA LYS A 341 -10.10 -9.73 -1.40
C LYS A 341 -10.90 -10.97 -1.81
N ARG A 342 -10.27 -12.14 -1.99
CA ARG A 342 -10.98 -13.39 -2.26
C ARG A 342 -11.77 -13.86 -1.04
N ARG A 343 -11.18 -13.77 0.15
CA ARG A 343 -11.91 -14.04 1.40
C ARG A 343 -13.07 -13.09 1.59
N PHE A 344 -12.87 -11.78 1.37
CA PHE A 344 -13.95 -10.80 1.43
C PHE A 344 -15.12 -11.14 0.50
N ARG A 345 -14.83 -11.60 -0.73
CA ARG A 345 -15.87 -12.03 -1.71
C ARG A 345 -16.58 -13.32 -1.33
N GLY A 346 -15.99 -14.13 -0.44
CA GLY A 346 -16.58 -15.37 0.06
C GLY A 346 -17.52 -15.19 1.25
N LEU A 347 -17.60 -13.99 1.84
CA LEU A 347 -18.56 -13.68 2.91
C LEU A 347 -20.00 -13.77 2.37
N THR A 348 -20.89 -14.40 3.13
CA THR A 348 -22.27 -14.64 2.67
C THR A 348 -23.10 -13.35 2.62
N GLU A 349 -24.14 -13.33 1.78
CA GLU A 349 -25.09 -12.21 1.74
C GLU A 349 -25.80 -12.07 3.10
N GLY A 350 -25.49 -10.98 3.81
CA GLY A 350 -26.02 -10.71 5.16
C GLY A 350 -24.95 -10.64 6.25
N GLU A 351 -23.75 -11.18 5.99
CA GLU A 351 -22.61 -10.98 6.89
C GLU A 351 -22.11 -9.53 6.83
N ALA A 352 -21.68 -9.02 7.98
CA ALA A 352 -21.08 -7.69 8.06
C ALA A 352 -19.78 -7.65 7.25
N LYS A 353 -19.74 -6.79 6.23
CA LYS A 353 -18.54 -6.54 5.44
C LYS A 353 -17.42 -6.02 6.35
N ARG A 354 -16.24 -6.65 6.26
CA ARG A 354 -15.05 -6.34 7.08
C ARG A 354 -13.82 -6.15 6.21
N SER A 355 -12.81 -5.50 6.78
CA SER A 355 -11.47 -5.46 6.19
C SER A 355 -10.74 -6.76 6.47
N VAL A 356 -9.97 -7.24 5.49
CA VAL A 356 -9.26 -8.52 5.55
C VAL A 356 -7.78 -8.27 5.27
N VAL A 357 -6.91 -8.97 5.99
CA VAL A 357 -5.46 -8.87 5.84
C VAL A 357 -4.83 -10.24 5.60
N ASP A 358 -3.79 -10.20 4.80
CA ASP A 358 -2.90 -11.31 4.55
C ASP A 358 -1.45 -10.83 4.66
N TRP A 359 -0.54 -11.69 5.14
CA TRP A 359 0.86 -11.31 5.28
C TRP A 359 1.81 -12.48 5.04
N ALA A 360 3.03 -12.15 4.62
CA ALA A 360 4.13 -13.09 4.44
C ALA A 360 5.44 -12.53 4.98
N VAL A 361 6.30 -13.41 5.50
CA VAL A 361 7.63 -13.06 6.02
C VAL A 361 8.69 -13.80 5.21
N PHE A 362 9.59 -13.06 4.56
CA PHE A 362 10.70 -13.62 3.78
C PHE A 362 12.03 -13.38 4.50
N SER A 363 12.67 -14.48 4.92
CA SER A 363 14.00 -14.47 5.55
C SER A 363 15.15 -14.63 4.55
N THR A 364 14.86 -15.16 3.36
CA THR A 364 15.82 -15.36 2.27
C THR A 364 15.63 -14.29 1.19
N ALA A 365 16.61 -14.17 0.29
CA ALA A 365 16.51 -13.26 -0.86
C ALA A 365 15.51 -13.73 -1.94
N TRP A 366 15.04 -14.98 -1.82
CA TRP A 366 14.07 -15.56 -2.74
C TRP A 366 12.67 -15.32 -2.20
N VAL A 367 11.83 -14.72 -3.03
CA VAL A 367 10.46 -14.39 -2.71
C VAL A 367 9.59 -15.42 -3.43
N ASP A 368 9.10 -16.40 -2.68
CA ASP A 368 8.19 -17.43 -3.18
C ASP A 368 6.78 -16.86 -3.41
N ASP A 369 6.03 -17.45 -4.32
CA ASP A 369 4.60 -17.20 -4.47
C ASP A 369 3.86 -17.63 -3.17
N PRO A 370 3.04 -16.74 -2.56
CA PRO A 370 2.35 -17.06 -1.31
C PRO A 370 1.45 -18.29 -1.41
N GLU A 371 0.77 -18.55 -2.52
CA GLU A 371 -0.11 -19.71 -2.64
C GLU A 371 0.66 -21.02 -2.64
N GLU A 372 1.81 -21.05 -3.31
CA GLU A 372 2.70 -22.21 -3.31
C GLU A 372 3.30 -22.48 -1.92
N VAL A 373 3.71 -21.44 -1.19
CA VAL A 373 4.14 -21.58 0.22
C VAL A 373 3.03 -22.18 1.07
N ARG A 374 1.77 -21.77 0.89
CA ARG A 374 0.65 -22.32 1.68
C ARG A 374 0.41 -23.79 1.42
N ARG A 375 0.40 -24.19 0.15
CA ARG A 375 0.22 -25.60 -0.24
C ARG A 375 1.37 -26.45 0.29
N ARG A 376 2.61 -25.95 0.17
CA ARG A 376 3.83 -26.64 0.59
C ARG A 376 3.95 -26.71 2.10
N ASP A 377 3.60 -25.65 2.85
CA ASP A 377 4.00 -25.49 4.26
C ASP A 377 2.84 -25.52 5.25
N TRP A 378 1.65 -25.05 4.87
CA TRP A 378 0.54 -24.87 5.83
C TRP A 378 -0.48 -26.00 5.85
N LEU A 379 -0.55 -26.81 4.79
CA LEU A 379 -1.42 -27.97 4.71
C LEU A 379 -0.63 -29.23 5.03
N ARG A 380 -1.04 -29.96 6.07
CA ARG A 380 -0.36 -31.18 6.55
C ARG A 380 -1.36 -32.31 6.80
N GLY A 381 -1.03 -33.51 6.34
CA GLY A 381 -1.92 -34.66 6.44
C GLY A 381 -3.05 -34.64 5.39
N SER A 382 -4.03 -35.53 5.56
CA SER A 382 -5.13 -35.72 4.61
C SER A 382 -6.44 -36.07 5.32
N SER A 383 -7.57 -35.79 4.68
CA SER A 383 -8.92 -36.16 5.14
C SER A 383 -9.18 -35.70 6.59
N ILE A 384 -9.55 -36.61 7.50
CA ILE A 384 -9.86 -36.30 8.91
C ILE A 384 -8.66 -35.88 9.75
N GLU A 385 -7.44 -36.09 9.25
CA GLU A 385 -6.19 -35.68 9.90
C GLU A 385 -5.59 -34.41 9.29
N LEU A 386 -6.30 -33.79 8.34
CA LEU A 386 -5.85 -32.54 7.72
C LEU A 386 -5.67 -31.47 8.80
N ARG A 387 -4.45 -30.94 8.87
CA ARG A 387 -4.03 -29.85 9.74
C ARG A 387 -3.74 -28.63 8.88
N VAL A 388 -4.34 -27.51 9.28
CA VAL A 388 -4.15 -26.20 8.66
C VAL A 388 -3.38 -25.34 9.65
N LEU A 389 -2.11 -25.05 9.31
CA LEU A 389 -1.18 -24.41 10.25
C LEU A 389 -1.39 -22.91 10.38
N SER A 390 -1.99 -22.26 9.40
CA SER A 390 -2.25 -20.83 9.37
C SER A 390 -3.63 -20.56 8.80
N GLN A 391 -4.32 -19.58 9.37
CA GLN A 391 -5.69 -19.21 8.99
C GLN A 391 -5.74 -17.98 8.08
N ARG A 392 -4.57 -17.46 7.67
CA ARG A 392 -4.48 -16.34 6.73
C ARG A 392 -5.11 -16.67 5.37
N PRO A 393 -5.80 -15.71 4.73
CA PRO A 393 -6.10 -14.36 5.22
C PRO A 393 -7.14 -14.34 6.35
N VAL A 394 -7.02 -13.37 7.26
CA VAL A 394 -7.90 -13.20 8.44
C VAL A 394 -8.60 -11.84 8.42
N ASP A 395 -9.71 -11.73 9.15
CA ASP A 395 -10.37 -10.44 9.36
C ASP A 395 -9.45 -9.53 10.19
N VAL A 396 -9.40 -8.24 9.86
CA VAL A 396 -8.54 -7.31 10.61
C VAL A 396 -9.07 -7.09 12.03
N LEU A 397 -10.38 -6.91 12.15
CA LEU A 397 -11.08 -6.62 13.40
C LEU A 397 -11.95 -7.81 13.79
N GLY A 398 -12.01 -8.09 15.08
CA GLY A 398 -12.85 -9.17 15.61
C GLY A 398 -12.78 -9.25 17.13
N GLU A 399 -13.89 -9.72 17.71
CA GLU A 399 -14.04 -9.86 19.16
C GLU A 399 -13.26 -11.08 19.71
N THR A 400 -12.99 -12.08 18.86
CA THR A 400 -12.25 -13.28 19.24
C THR A 400 -10.74 -13.05 19.21
N GLN A 401 -10.06 -13.47 20.29
CA GLN A 401 -8.66 -13.15 20.57
C GLN A 401 -7.65 -13.76 19.58
N VAL A 402 -8.00 -14.75 18.77
CA VAL A 402 -7.02 -15.48 17.93
C VAL A 402 -7.46 -15.72 16.48
N GLU A 403 -8.60 -15.17 16.06
CA GLU A 403 -9.16 -15.37 14.71
C GLU A 403 -9.13 -14.08 13.88
N SER A 404 -8.81 -12.95 14.51
CA SER A 404 -8.64 -11.65 13.88
C SER A 404 -7.22 -11.13 14.04
N LEU A 405 -6.76 -10.26 13.15
CA LEU A 405 -5.45 -9.61 13.28
C LEU A 405 -5.37 -8.83 14.60
N GLN A 406 -6.43 -8.11 14.97
CA GLN A 406 -6.49 -7.36 16.23
C GLN A 406 -6.27 -8.27 17.45
N GLY A 407 -6.92 -9.43 17.47
CA GLY A 407 -6.72 -10.44 18.49
C GLY A 407 -5.28 -10.95 18.52
N LEU A 408 -4.76 -11.37 17.37
CA LEU A 408 -3.41 -11.91 17.24
C LEU A 408 -2.33 -10.90 17.66
N VAL A 409 -2.47 -9.62 17.29
CA VAL A 409 -1.54 -8.55 17.71
C VAL A 409 -1.57 -8.34 19.23
N ARG A 410 -2.75 -8.34 19.85
CA ARG A 410 -2.89 -8.26 21.33
C ARG A 410 -2.30 -9.49 22.01
N GLY A 411 -2.55 -10.69 21.47
CA GLY A 411 -2.00 -11.94 21.98
C GLY A 411 -0.47 -11.96 21.89
N ALA A 412 0.09 -11.52 20.76
CA ALA A 412 1.54 -11.46 20.54
C ALA A 412 2.26 -10.56 21.56
N GLN A 413 1.61 -9.49 22.05
CA GLN A 413 2.14 -8.67 23.15
C GLN A 413 2.28 -9.48 24.45
N GLN A 414 1.35 -10.40 24.75
CA GLN A 414 1.46 -11.29 25.90
C GLN A 414 2.62 -12.27 25.76
N LEU A 415 2.88 -12.74 24.53
CA LEU A 415 4.00 -13.65 24.22
C LEU A 415 5.37 -12.97 24.36
N ALA A 416 5.43 -11.65 24.53
CA ALA A 416 6.69 -10.94 24.73
C ALA A 416 7.49 -11.45 25.96
N ARG A 417 6.78 -11.92 27.00
CA ARG A 417 7.38 -12.48 28.22
C ARG A 417 7.64 -13.99 28.17
N ALA A 418 7.15 -14.68 27.14
CA ALA A 418 7.31 -16.13 27.01
C ALA A 418 8.71 -16.52 26.51
N PRO A 419 9.28 -17.65 26.96
CA PRO A 419 10.54 -18.16 26.45
C PRO A 419 10.47 -18.47 24.95
N ARG A 420 11.26 -17.74 24.16
CA ARG A 420 11.27 -17.84 22.69
C ARG A 420 11.60 -19.23 22.18
N SER A 421 12.54 -19.93 22.80
CA SER A 421 12.93 -21.29 22.41
C SER A 421 11.77 -22.27 22.53
N GLN A 422 10.94 -22.12 23.57
CA GLN A 422 9.77 -22.96 23.81
C GLN A 422 8.66 -22.70 22.78
N LEU A 423 8.40 -21.42 22.46
CA LEU A 423 7.44 -21.07 21.41
C LEU A 423 7.87 -21.60 20.03
N ARG A 424 9.15 -21.46 19.68
CA ARG A 424 9.70 -22.00 18.43
C ARG A 424 9.61 -23.53 18.39
N TYR A 425 9.98 -24.19 19.48
CA TYR A 425 9.86 -25.64 19.58
C TYR A 425 8.43 -26.11 19.34
N LEU A 426 7.44 -25.45 19.95
CA LEU A 426 6.02 -25.75 19.75
C LEU A 426 5.62 -25.59 18.28
N VAL A 427 5.99 -24.47 17.64
CA VAL A 427 5.69 -24.23 16.21
C VAL A 427 6.34 -25.29 15.31
N ASP A 428 7.57 -25.71 15.61
CA ASP A 428 8.28 -26.76 14.87
C ASP A 428 7.63 -28.15 15.01
N GLN A 429 6.83 -28.39 16.06
CA GLN A 429 6.08 -29.63 16.24
C GLN A 429 4.75 -29.66 15.48
N LEU A 430 4.12 -28.51 15.24
CA LEU A 430 2.83 -28.42 14.53
C LEU A 430 2.79 -29.21 13.20
N PRO A 431 3.78 -29.09 12.28
CA PRO A 431 3.75 -29.84 11.03
C PRO A 431 3.97 -31.36 11.21
N ARG A 432 4.61 -31.79 12.31
CA ARG A 432 5.04 -33.19 12.52
C ARG A 432 3.89 -34.11 12.91
N GLY A 433 2.84 -33.59 13.55
CA GLY A 433 1.66 -34.37 13.90
C GLY A 433 0.82 -33.75 15.00
N HIS A 434 -0.48 -34.04 14.99
CA HIS A 434 -1.43 -33.59 16.01
C HIS A 434 -1.03 -34.05 17.42
N ALA A 435 -0.82 -35.36 17.60
CA ALA A 435 -0.45 -35.92 18.91
C ALA A 435 0.89 -35.40 19.45
N LEU A 436 1.89 -35.21 18.56
CA LEU A 436 3.20 -34.69 18.95
C LEU A 436 3.12 -33.23 19.41
N SER A 437 2.32 -32.40 18.74
CA SER A 437 2.14 -31.00 19.12
C SER A 437 1.28 -30.84 20.37
N GLU A 438 0.29 -31.69 20.60
CA GLU A 438 -0.45 -31.79 21.88
C GLU A 438 0.49 -32.14 23.04
N LEU A 439 1.34 -33.16 22.87
CA LEU A 439 2.34 -33.53 23.88
C LEU A 439 3.31 -32.37 24.15
N ALA A 440 3.86 -31.76 23.10
CA ALA A 440 4.75 -30.62 23.23
C ALA A 440 4.09 -29.44 23.97
N PHE A 441 2.80 -29.16 23.70
CA PHE A 441 2.04 -28.14 24.42
C PHE A 441 1.83 -28.52 25.88
N ALA A 442 1.49 -29.79 26.16
CA ALA A 442 1.31 -30.30 27.52
C ALA A 442 2.60 -30.29 28.35
N GLU A 443 3.76 -30.41 27.72
CA GLU A 443 5.07 -30.37 28.38
C GLU A 443 5.64 -28.95 28.56
N LEU A 444 5.01 -27.92 27.98
CA LEU A 444 5.48 -26.54 28.12
C LEU A 444 5.54 -26.08 29.60
N PRO A 445 6.58 -25.34 29.99
CA PRO A 445 6.66 -24.73 31.31
C PRO A 445 5.54 -23.69 31.50
N GLN A 446 5.17 -23.42 32.75
CA GLN A 446 4.13 -22.43 33.07
C GLN A 446 4.48 -21.02 32.56
N GLU A 447 5.76 -20.69 32.48
CA GLU A 447 6.27 -19.45 31.89
C GLU A 447 5.92 -19.29 30.40
N ALA A 448 5.72 -20.39 29.66
CA ALA A 448 5.25 -20.37 28.27
C ALA A 448 3.74 -20.54 28.17
N LYS A 449 3.13 -21.41 29.01
CA LYS A 449 1.68 -21.66 29.01
C LYS A 449 0.84 -20.47 29.47
N GLY A 450 1.27 -19.76 30.51
CA GLY A 450 0.56 -18.59 31.03
C GLY A 450 0.32 -17.52 29.96
N PRO A 451 1.37 -17.05 29.26
CA PRO A 451 1.23 -16.12 28.14
C PRO A 451 0.34 -16.62 27.00
N LEU A 452 0.44 -17.90 26.63
CA LEU A 452 -0.42 -18.50 25.59
C LEU A 452 -1.89 -18.52 26.02
N ALA A 453 -2.18 -18.86 27.27
CA ALA A 453 -3.53 -18.87 27.80
C ALA A 453 -4.15 -17.46 27.86
N GLU A 454 -3.36 -16.44 28.26
CA GLU A 454 -3.79 -15.03 28.23
C GLU A 454 -3.99 -14.50 26.81
N ALA A 455 -3.23 -15.02 25.84
CA ALA A 455 -3.43 -14.77 24.41
C ALA A 455 -4.64 -15.53 23.83
N GLY A 456 -5.37 -16.29 24.63
CA GLY A 456 -6.57 -17.03 24.21
C GLY A 456 -6.29 -18.43 23.64
N VAL A 457 -5.06 -18.95 23.78
CA VAL A 457 -4.65 -20.29 23.34
C VAL A 457 -4.59 -21.23 24.53
N ARG A 458 -5.65 -22.02 24.72
CA ARG A 458 -5.72 -23.06 25.77
C ARG A 458 -5.34 -24.45 25.27
N GLU A 459 -5.49 -24.67 23.97
CA GLU A 459 -5.21 -25.92 23.27
C GLU A 459 -4.51 -25.57 21.94
N PRO A 460 -3.57 -26.40 21.46
CA PRO A 460 -2.84 -26.12 20.24
C PRO A 460 -3.69 -26.30 18.97
N TRP A 461 -4.77 -27.08 19.04
CA TRP A 461 -5.67 -27.34 17.92
C TRP A 461 -7.14 -27.10 18.26
N ARG A 462 -7.92 -26.74 17.24
CA ARG A 462 -9.39 -26.62 17.30
C ARG A 462 -10.01 -27.28 16.08
N ARG A 463 -11.25 -27.74 16.20
CA ARG A 463 -12.07 -28.23 15.07
C ARG A 463 -13.26 -27.32 14.83
N THR A 464 -13.53 -27.04 13.56
CA THR A 464 -14.70 -26.24 13.14
C THR A 464 -15.99 -27.05 13.05
N ALA A 465 -15.89 -28.37 12.85
CA ALA A 465 -17.01 -29.29 12.79
C ALA A 465 -16.55 -30.74 13.08
N ASN A 466 -17.51 -31.63 13.33
CA ASN A 466 -17.24 -33.08 13.38
C ASN A 466 -16.63 -33.52 12.04
N ASN A 467 -15.44 -34.14 12.10
CA ASN A 467 -14.62 -34.52 10.93
C ASN A 467 -14.08 -33.36 10.07
N GLY A 468 -14.16 -32.11 10.56
CA GLY A 468 -13.49 -30.97 9.94
C GLY A 468 -11.97 -30.98 10.15
N PRO A 469 -11.23 -30.14 9.41
CA PRO A 469 -9.78 -30.02 9.57
C PRO A 469 -9.43 -29.48 10.98
N TRP A 470 -8.24 -29.85 11.44
CA TRP A 470 -7.63 -29.27 12.63
C TRP A 470 -7.03 -27.90 12.29
N LEU A 471 -7.47 -26.88 13.00
CA LEU A 471 -6.98 -25.51 12.86
C LEU A 471 -6.12 -25.14 14.05
N THR A 472 -5.12 -24.28 13.84
CA THR A 472 -4.35 -23.67 14.91
C THR A 472 -4.19 -22.18 14.66
N ALA A 473 -4.04 -21.41 15.73
CA ALA A 473 -3.64 -20.01 15.68
C ALA A 473 -2.17 -19.82 16.11
N LEU A 474 -1.49 -20.89 16.55
CA LEU A 474 -0.17 -20.82 17.15
C LEU A 474 0.89 -20.31 16.17
N LEU A 475 0.89 -20.79 14.92
CA LEU A 475 1.85 -20.35 13.91
C LEU A 475 1.72 -18.84 13.68
N ASP A 476 0.50 -18.36 13.42
CA ASP A 476 0.25 -16.95 13.13
C ASP A 476 0.54 -16.06 14.34
N LEU A 477 0.16 -16.48 15.54
CA LEU A 477 0.40 -15.76 16.79
C LEU A 477 1.90 -15.65 17.11
N VAL A 478 2.65 -16.74 17.01
CA VAL A 478 4.10 -16.76 17.26
C VAL A 478 4.84 -15.99 16.17
N GLU A 479 4.43 -16.10 14.90
CA GLU A 479 5.03 -15.34 13.80
C GLU A 479 4.87 -13.84 14.03
N ILE A 480 3.69 -13.35 14.43
CA ILE A 480 3.46 -11.93 14.77
C ILE A 480 4.33 -11.49 15.95
N ALA A 481 4.46 -12.31 16.99
CA ALA A 481 5.35 -12.01 18.12
C ALA A 481 6.83 -11.92 17.69
N GLU A 482 7.23 -12.74 16.72
CA GLU A 482 8.59 -12.73 16.18
C GLU A 482 8.85 -11.58 15.20
N ILE A 483 7.85 -11.10 14.46
CA ILE A 483 7.96 -9.94 13.54
C ILE A 483 8.54 -8.73 14.26
N ALA A 484 8.06 -8.45 15.47
CA ALA A 484 8.58 -7.35 16.28
C ALA A 484 10.09 -7.51 16.58
N ARG A 485 10.63 -8.73 16.59
CA ARG A 485 12.01 -9.04 16.97
C ARG A 485 12.95 -9.24 15.78
N LEU A 486 12.44 -9.19 14.54
CA LEU A 486 13.22 -9.41 13.33
C LEU A 486 14.36 -8.37 13.21
N GLY A 487 15.59 -8.86 12.99
CA GLY A 487 16.78 -8.01 12.81
C GLY A 487 17.41 -7.43 14.09
N ARG A 488 16.85 -7.69 15.28
CA ARG A 488 17.47 -7.27 16.56
C ARG A 488 18.62 -8.18 17.02
N ASN A 489 18.61 -9.46 16.60
CA ASN A 489 19.65 -10.42 16.95
C ASN A 489 21.00 -10.16 16.25
N THR A 490 21.00 -9.50 15.10
CA THR A 490 22.23 -9.15 14.38
C THR A 490 23.00 -8.02 15.09
N ALA A 491 22.32 -7.08 15.75
CA ALA A 491 22.99 -6.01 16.51
C ALA A 491 23.87 -6.56 17.65
N ARG A 492 23.38 -7.61 18.35
CA ARG A 492 24.13 -8.23 19.45
C ARG A 492 25.30 -9.09 18.97
N ALA A 493 25.20 -9.68 17.78
CA ALA A 493 26.29 -10.42 17.15
C ALA A 493 27.35 -9.48 16.54
N ASP A 494 26.94 -8.33 16.00
CA ASP A 494 27.84 -7.32 15.43
C ASP A 494 28.57 -6.54 16.55
N GLU A 495 27.93 -6.29 17.70
CA GLU A 495 28.59 -5.72 18.90
C GLU A 495 29.60 -6.70 19.53
N GLU A 496 29.29 -8.00 19.57
CA GLU A 496 30.24 -9.04 20.03
C GLU A 496 31.42 -9.21 19.04
N ALA A 497 31.20 -9.01 17.74
CA ALA A 497 32.27 -9.06 16.72
C ALA A 497 33.13 -7.78 16.66
N ALA A 498 32.62 -6.64 17.11
CA ALA A 498 33.38 -5.39 17.21
C ALA A 498 34.23 -5.27 18.50
N HIS A 499 34.14 -6.26 19.39
CA HIS A 499 34.89 -6.36 20.64
C HIS A 499 35.90 -7.52 20.66
N VAL A 500 36.18 -8.13 19.50
CA VAL A 500 37.27 -9.09 19.24
C VAL A 500 38.19 -8.47 18.21
#